data_AF-A0A812NWF9-F1
#
_entry.id   AF-A0A812NWF9-F1
#
_cell.length_a   1.000
_cell.length_b   1.000
_cell.length_c   1.000
_cell.angle_alpha   90.00
_cell.angle_beta   90.00
_cell.angle_gamma   90.00
#
_symmetry.space_group_name_H-M   'P 1'
#
loop_
_entity.id
_entity.type
_entity.pdbx_description
1 polymer ?
#
loop_
_entity_poly.entity_id
_entity_poly.type
_entity_poly.pdbx_seq_one_letter_code
_entity_poly.pdbx_strand_id
1 'polypeptide(L)'
;MDDLPKMLESYWDNFKQLHPTHQIFNLQVPLSRCLPVLLHGDEGTTYKRDGALVLSFQSPLGRGTSKNKVGNVAGDNKQLLNFVGHAFQSRFLIVAGLKEDYRNNPDIYKQYLELATASLDDACRQGVQLQSGQMLHLVPVGLKGDWSFLAIMVYFLINYDSTPEGTSGPAVLSGDRFMDFMKWFTLIYTSILWKALVSWSLITPTAAPWLEEVKTWWAAVVGTAFFVNIHVVLQVPFTAEIWRWVVYALLALLQMLMSAVVQRTVPMVMGALGAFVVAWKIGFEVSEALQFGSREVQYLTTFAIIGLEGVGIILAAIAFARNRDKVQDWVRGLLCCGPCQKKTQPED
;
A
#
# COMPACT_ATOMS: atom_id res chain seq x y z
N MET A 1 -3.93 12.25 -42.75
CA MET A 1 -3.64 11.53 -41.48
C MET A 1 -2.50 10.55 -41.72
N ASP A 2 -1.60 10.86 -42.66
CA ASP A 2 -0.95 9.83 -43.47
C ASP A 2 0.27 9.24 -42.74
N ASP A 3 0.71 9.93 -41.69
CA ASP A 3 1.79 9.50 -40.81
C ASP A 3 1.32 8.60 -39.66
N LEU A 4 0.01 8.46 -39.42
CA LEU A 4 -0.51 7.64 -38.32
C LEU A 4 -0.07 6.17 -38.41
N PRO A 5 -0.17 5.48 -39.56
CA PRO A 5 0.33 4.11 -39.71
C PRO A 5 1.79 3.94 -39.28
N LYS A 6 2.67 4.83 -39.74
CA LYS A 6 4.11 4.81 -39.42
C LYS A 6 4.37 5.08 -37.94
N MET A 7 3.61 6.02 -37.35
CA MET A 7 3.70 6.35 -35.93
C MET A 7 3.30 5.15 -35.07
N LEU A 8 2.23 4.45 -35.43
CA LEU A 8 1.74 3.26 -34.72
C LEU A 8 2.72 2.09 -34.85
N GLU A 9 3.24 1.81 -36.04
CA GLU A 9 4.28 0.78 -36.24
C GLU A 9 5.50 1.04 -35.36
N SER A 10 6.03 2.27 -35.41
CA SER A 10 7.15 2.70 -34.56
C SER A 10 6.84 2.59 -33.06
N TYR A 11 5.60 2.86 -32.64
CA TYR A 11 5.19 2.71 -31.24
C TYR A 11 5.23 1.24 -30.82
N TRP A 12 4.66 0.35 -31.64
CA TRP A 12 4.60 -1.07 -31.34
C TRP A 12 5.97 -1.75 -31.41
N ASP A 13 6.87 -1.30 -32.28
CA ASP A 13 8.26 -1.77 -32.33
C ASP A 13 9.01 -1.46 -31.02
N ASN A 14 8.82 -0.25 -30.48
CA ASN A 14 9.37 0.13 -29.17
C ASN A 14 8.68 -0.64 -28.03
N PHE A 15 7.36 -0.78 -28.09
CA PHE A 15 6.58 -1.50 -27.08
C PHE A 15 6.96 -2.98 -27.01
N LYS A 16 7.22 -3.63 -28.17
CA LYS A 16 7.63 -5.03 -28.26
C LYS A 16 8.97 -5.31 -27.57
N GLN A 17 9.89 -4.35 -27.59
CA GLN A 17 11.17 -4.48 -26.89
C GLN A 17 10.98 -4.53 -25.37
N LEU A 18 9.98 -3.81 -24.83
CA LEU A 18 9.69 -3.76 -23.39
C LEU A 18 8.74 -4.89 -22.95
N HIS A 19 7.80 -5.27 -23.80
CA HIS A 19 6.72 -6.22 -23.49
C HIS A 19 6.57 -7.29 -24.59
N PRO A 20 7.59 -8.12 -24.85
CA PRO A 20 7.60 -9.05 -26.00
C PRO A 20 6.48 -10.10 -25.96
N THR A 21 5.92 -10.36 -24.78
CA THR A 21 4.85 -11.34 -24.55
C THR A 21 3.44 -10.74 -24.61
N HIS A 22 3.29 -9.45 -24.92
CA HIS A 22 1.97 -8.82 -24.98
C HIS A 22 1.10 -9.46 -26.06
N GLN A 23 -0.17 -9.72 -25.74
CA GLN A 23 -1.09 -10.50 -26.59
C GLN A 23 -1.33 -9.88 -27.98
N ILE A 24 -1.17 -8.56 -28.11
CA ILE A 24 -1.29 -7.83 -29.38
C ILE A 24 -0.40 -8.41 -30.49
N PHE A 25 0.79 -8.93 -30.16
CA PHE A 25 1.73 -9.47 -31.14
C PHE A 25 1.31 -10.84 -31.69
N ASN A 26 0.32 -11.47 -31.07
CA ASN A 26 -0.29 -12.72 -31.52
C ASN A 26 -1.58 -12.47 -32.32
N LEU A 27 -2.10 -11.23 -32.33
CA LEU A 27 -3.31 -10.90 -33.08
C LEU A 27 -2.97 -10.74 -34.56
N GLN A 28 -3.85 -11.27 -35.44
CA GLN A 28 -3.72 -11.16 -36.89
C GLN A 28 -4.22 -9.80 -37.41
N VAL A 29 -3.85 -8.71 -36.72
CA VAL A 29 -4.26 -7.34 -37.06
C VAL A 29 -3.00 -6.53 -37.38
N PRO A 30 -2.99 -5.75 -38.48
CA PRO A 30 -1.85 -4.87 -38.78
C PRO A 30 -1.63 -3.86 -37.65
N LEU A 31 -0.42 -3.82 -37.09
CA LEU A 31 -0.06 -2.93 -35.97
C LEU A 31 -0.19 -1.44 -36.35
N SER A 32 -0.06 -1.11 -37.64
CA SER A 32 -0.37 0.22 -38.19
C SER A 32 -1.84 0.66 -38.05
N ARG A 33 -2.72 -0.24 -37.61
CA ARG A 33 -4.14 0.01 -37.33
C ARG A 33 -4.50 -0.22 -35.87
N CYS A 34 -3.52 -0.46 -35.00
CA CYS A 34 -3.71 -0.69 -33.58
C CYS A 34 -3.36 0.58 -32.80
N LEU A 35 -4.37 1.36 -32.38
CA LEU A 35 -4.16 2.54 -31.55
C LEU A 35 -3.99 2.12 -30.08
N PRO A 36 -2.83 2.34 -29.44
CA PRO A 36 -2.70 2.10 -28.01
C PRO A 36 -3.60 3.05 -27.22
N VAL A 37 -4.28 2.53 -26.20
CA VAL A 37 -5.10 3.30 -25.27
C VAL A 37 -4.83 2.89 -23.82
N LEU A 38 -4.93 3.87 -22.92
CA LEU A 38 -4.89 3.68 -21.48
C LEU A 38 -6.31 3.87 -20.95
N LEU A 39 -6.81 2.89 -20.21
CA LEU A 39 -8.03 3.08 -19.42
C LEU A 39 -7.69 4.02 -18.25
N HIS A 40 -8.45 5.09 -18.14
CA HIS A 40 -8.27 6.17 -17.19
C HIS A 40 -9.45 6.26 -16.23
N GLY A 41 -9.19 6.11 -14.94
CA GLY A 41 -10.17 6.38 -13.89
C GLY A 41 -9.79 7.60 -13.05
N ASP A 42 -10.79 8.40 -12.70
CA ASP A 42 -10.63 9.60 -11.89
C ASP A 42 -11.79 9.67 -10.88
N GLU A 43 -11.50 9.93 -9.61
CA GLU A 43 -12.52 10.20 -8.60
C GLU A 43 -12.57 11.71 -8.33
N GLY A 44 -13.21 12.42 -9.26
CA GLY A 44 -13.42 13.86 -9.15
C GLY A 44 -14.46 14.22 -8.08
N THR A 45 -14.66 15.51 -7.86
CA THR A 45 -15.71 16.02 -6.97
C THR A 45 -16.79 16.76 -7.77
N THR A 46 -18.05 16.49 -7.46
CA THR A 46 -19.20 17.26 -7.95
C THR A 46 -19.24 18.65 -7.31
N TYR A 47 -20.15 19.51 -7.78
CA TYR A 47 -20.39 20.84 -7.18
C TYR A 47 -20.74 20.77 -5.68
N LYS A 48 -21.36 19.67 -5.23
CA LYS A 48 -21.72 19.43 -3.82
C LYS A 48 -20.56 18.85 -2.99
N ARG A 49 -19.37 18.72 -3.57
CA ARG A 49 -18.18 18.08 -2.99
C ARG A 49 -18.32 16.56 -2.76
N ASP A 50 -19.34 15.94 -3.33
CA ASP A 50 -19.44 14.48 -3.37
C ASP A 50 -18.57 13.91 -4.47
N GLY A 51 -18.04 12.71 -4.27
CA GLY A 51 -17.21 12.05 -5.28
C GLY A 51 -18.00 11.69 -6.54
N ALA A 52 -17.34 11.72 -7.69
CA ALA A 52 -17.85 11.22 -8.96
C ALA A 52 -16.77 10.38 -9.63
N LEU A 53 -17.10 9.14 -9.96
CA LEU A 53 -16.24 8.28 -10.75
C LEU A 53 -16.38 8.65 -12.22
N VAL A 54 -15.25 8.80 -12.89
CA VAL A 54 -15.16 8.97 -14.34
C VAL A 54 -14.24 7.90 -14.90
N LEU A 55 -14.77 7.01 -15.73
CA LEU A 55 -14.00 6.07 -16.53
C LEU A 55 -13.95 6.58 -17.97
N SER A 56 -12.74 6.73 -18.48
CA SER A 56 -12.46 7.22 -19.82
C SER A 56 -11.27 6.47 -20.41
N PHE A 57 -11.02 6.58 -21.69
CA PHE A 57 -9.75 6.12 -22.26
C PHE A 57 -9.01 7.26 -22.94
N GLN A 58 -7.69 7.15 -23.02
CA GLN A 58 -6.83 8.12 -23.70
C GLN A 58 -5.67 7.41 -24.40
N SER A 59 -5.29 7.89 -25.59
CA SER A 59 -4.05 7.42 -26.23
C SER A 59 -2.84 7.97 -25.46
N PRO A 60 -1.74 7.20 -25.28
CA PRO A 60 -0.48 7.75 -24.78
C PRO A 60 0.18 8.68 -25.81
N LEU A 61 -0.20 8.58 -27.10
CA LEU A 61 0.29 9.39 -28.21
C LEU A 61 -0.50 10.70 -28.30
N GLY A 62 0.18 11.82 -28.49
CA GLY A 62 -0.44 13.14 -28.64
C GLY A 62 0.52 14.21 -29.15
N ARG A 63 0.40 15.44 -28.62
CA ARG A 63 1.12 16.64 -29.12
C ARG A 63 2.30 17.10 -28.26
N GLY A 64 2.62 16.35 -27.21
CA GLY A 64 3.76 16.58 -26.34
C GLY A 64 3.37 17.09 -24.97
N THR A 65 4.31 17.77 -24.32
CA THR A 65 4.13 18.40 -23.00
C THR A 65 4.28 19.91 -23.14
N SER A 66 3.68 20.69 -22.23
CA SER A 66 3.81 22.15 -22.25
C SER A 66 5.25 22.64 -22.12
N LYS A 67 6.13 21.81 -21.55
CA LYS A 67 7.58 22.02 -21.45
C LYS A 67 8.27 20.78 -22.01
N ASN A 68 8.58 20.78 -23.31
CA ASN A 68 9.43 19.74 -23.92
C ASN A 68 10.86 19.85 -23.36
N LYS A 69 11.04 19.36 -22.13
CA LYS A 69 12.35 19.24 -21.44
C LYS A 69 13.05 17.93 -21.75
N VAL A 70 12.34 17.00 -22.39
CA VAL A 70 12.94 15.76 -22.88
C VAL A 70 13.75 16.14 -24.12
N GLY A 71 15.06 15.88 -24.09
CA GLY A 71 15.97 16.22 -25.20
C GLY A 71 15.52 15.62 -26.54
N ASN A 72 16.20 16.00 -27.63
CA ASN A 72 15.90 15.48 -28.96
C ASN A 72 15.82 13.94 -28.91
N VAL A 73 14.61 13.40 -29.07
CA VAL A 73 14.39 11.96 -29.21
C VAL A 73 15.16 11.55 -30.47
N ALA A 74 16.03 10.54 -30.36
CA ALA A 74 16.82 10.08 -31.48
C ALA A 74 15.90 9.51 -32.57
N GLY A 75 15.96 10.10 -33.77
CA GLY A 75 15.17 9.71 -34.94
C GLY A 75 14.09 10.72 -35.34
N ASP A 76 13.70 10.71 -36.62
CA ASP A 76 12.69 11.63 -37.17
C ASP A 76 11.25 11.34 -36.70
N ASN A 77 11.05 10.21 -36.00
CA ASN A 77 9.75 9.83 -35.45
C ASN A 77 9.45 10.57 -34.14
N LYS A 78 8.83 11.75 -34.26
CA LYS A 78 8.33 12.53 -33.11
C LYS A 78 7.09 11.87 -32.47
N GLN A 79 7.30 10.78 -31.75
CA GLN A 79 6.30 10.27 -30.81
C GLN A 79 6.24 11.22 -29.61
N LEU A 80 5.10 11.87 -29.43
CA LEU A 80 4.90 12.86 -28.38
C LEU A 80 3.81 12.40 -27.42
N LEU A 81 3.93 12.80 -26.15
CA LEU A 81 2.99 12.43 -25.09
C LEU A 81 1.65 13.17 -25.22
N ASN A 82 0.55 12.58 -24.76
CA ASN A 82 -0.78 13.19 -24.82
C ASN A 82 -1.10 14.12 -23.64
N PHE A 83 -0.30 15.17 -23.42
CA PHE A 83 -0.53 16.14 -22.34
C PHE A 83 -0.96 17.54 -22.82
N VAL A 84 -0.86 17.82 -24.12
CA VAL A 84 -1.22 19.09 -24.71
C VAL A 84 -2.43 18.91 -25.63
N GLY A 85 -3.47 19.71 -25.39
CA GLY A 85 -4.69 19.70 -26.19
C GLY A 85 -5.95 19.84 -25.33
N HIS A 86 -7.08 20.01 -26.00
CA HIS A 86 -8.37 20.02 -25.32
C HIS A 86 -8.78 18.61 -24.90
N ALA A 87 -9.44 18.44 -23.75
CA ALA A 87 -9.85 17.12 -23.24
C ALA A 87 -10.69 16.32 -24.25
N PHE A 88 -11.60 16.98 -25.00
CA PHE A 88 -12.36 16.39 -26.12
C PHE A 88 -11.52 15.71 -27.22
N GLN A 89 -10.23 16.03 -27.33
CA GLN A 89 -9.34 15.43 -28.32
C GLN A 89 -8.46 14.33 -27.74
N SER A 90 -8.33 14.26 -26.42
CA SER A 90 -7.37 13.39 -25.74
C SER A 90 -8.01 12.36 -24.82
N ARG A 91 -9.24 12.58 -24.34
CA ARG A 91 -9.94 11.74 -23.37
C ARG A 91 -11.37 11.47 -23.83
N PHE A 92 -11.71 10.20 -23.93
CA PHE A 92 -13.02 9.76 -24.38
C PHE A 92 -13.74 9.06 -23.23
N LEU A 93 -14.87 9.64 -22.81
CA LEU A 93 -15.67 9.14 -21.69
C LEU A 93 -16.33 7.81 -22.06
N ILE A 94 -16.25 6.84 -21.15
CA ILE A 94 -17.00 5.57 -21.24
C ILE A 94 -18.13 5.57 -20.21
N VAL A 95 -17.80 5.85 -18.94
CA VAL A 95 -18.75 5.82 -17.83
C VAL A 95 -18.54 7.03 -16.91
N ALA A 96 -19.63 7.58 -16.39
CA ALA A 96 -19.63 8.49 -15.28
C ALA A 96 -20.68 8.03 -14.26
N GLY A 97 -20.35 8.06 -12.97
CA GLY A 97 -21.26 7.65 -11.90
C GLY A 97 -21.00 8.43 -10.60
N LEU A 98 -22.05 8.65 -9.81
CA LEU A 98 -21.92 9.34 -8.52
C LEU A 98 -21.40 8.37 -7.46
N LYS A 99 -20.61 8.89 -6.50
CA LYS A 99 -20.09 8.08 -5.39
C LYS A 99 -21.18 7.43 -4.55
N GLU A 100 -22.32 8.10 -4.40
CA GLU A 100 -23.45 7.57 -3.63
C GLU A 100 -23.98 6.26 -4.21
N ASP A 101 -24.00 6.12 -5.53
CA ASP A 101 -24.52 4.94 -6.22
C ASP A 101 -23.69 3.71 -5.86
N TYR A 102 -22.36 3.81 -6.03
CA TYR A 102 -21.48 2.67 -5.81
C TYR A 102 -20.98 2.52 -4.36
N ARG A 103 -21.11 3.54 -3.52
CA ARG A 103 -20.80 3.43 -2.08
C ARG A 103 -21.79 2.53 -1.37
N ASN A 104 -23.07 2.62 -1.75
CA ASN A 104 -24.15 1.83 -1.14
C ASN A 104 -24.33 0.47 -1.83
N ASN A 105 -23.87 0.33 -3.07
CA ASN A 105 -23.94 -0.91 -3.82
C ASN A 105 -22.63 -1.16 -4.59
N PRO A 106 -21.68 -1.93 -4.02
CA PRO A 106 -20.40 -2.23 -4.67
C PRO A 106 -20.53 -2.88 -6.06
N ASP A 107 -21.64 -3.57 -6.34
CA ASP A 107 -21.87 -4.20 -7.64
C ASP A 107 -22.02 -3.17 -8.77
N ILE A 108 -22.49 -1.94 -8.45
CA ILE A 108 -22.59 -0.86 -9.44
C ILE A 108 -21.20 -0.47 -9.94
N TYR A 109 -20.21 -0.40 -9.04
CA TYR A 109 -18.83 -0.13 -9.44
C TYR A 109 -18.29 -1.22 -10.36
N LYS A 110 -18.56 -2.48 -10.02
CA LYS A 110 -18.17 -3.63 -10.83
C LYS A 110 -18.82 -3.56 -12.22
N GLN A 111 -20.11 -3.26 -12.31
CA GLN A 111 -20.82 -3.08 -13.58
C GLN A 111 -20.21 -1.96 -14.44
N TYR A 112 -19.77 -0.86 -13.84
CA TYR A 112 -19.07 0.22 -14.55
C TYR A 112 -17.75 -0.25 -15.15
N LEU A 113 -16.96 -1.03 -14.40
CA LEU A 113 -15.72 -1.60 -14.89
C LEU A 113 -15.95 -2.66 -15.98
N GLU A 114 -16.93 -3.54 -15.79
CA GLU A 114 -17.31 -4.55 -16.78
C GLU A 114 -17.76 -3.89 -18.08
N LEU A 115 -18.56 -2.82 -18.00
CA LEU A 115 -18.98 -2.06 -19.18
C LEU A 115 -17.78 -1.41 -19.89
N ALA A 116 -16.88 -0.77 -19.14
CA ALA A 116 -15.70 -0.11 -19.71
C ALA A 116 -14.73 -1.11 -20.36
N THR A 117 -14.50 -2.25 -19.70
CA THR A 117 -13.61 -3.31 -20.21
C THR A 117 -14.23 -4.03 -21.40
N ALA A 118 -15.53 -4.37 -21.36
CA ALA A 118 -16.23 -4.96 -22.50
C ALA A 118 -16.23 -4.03 -23.72
N SER A 119 -16.47 -2.72 -23.52
CA SER A 119 -16.42 -1.75 -24.62
C SER A 119 -15.03 -1.64 -25.26
N LEU A 120 -13.97 -1.71 -24.45
CA LEU A 120 -12.60 -1.68 -24.93
C LEU A 120 -12.17 -3.00 -25.59
N ASP A 121 -12.62 -4.16 -25.08
CA ASP A 121 -12.37 -5.46 -25.71
C ASP A 121 -13.06 -5.53 -27.08
N ASP A 122 -14.30 -5.04 -27.18
CA ASP A 122 -15.03 -4.95 -28.43
C ASP A 122 -14.31 -4.05 -29.45
N ALA A 123 -13.93 -2.84 -29.04
CA ALA A 123 -13.17 -1.91 -29.88
C ALA A 123 -11.76 -2.43 -30.25
N CYS A 124 -11.17 -3.31 -29.44
CA CYS A 124 -9.92 -3.97 -29.73
C CYS A 124 -10.10 -5.06 -30.80
N ARG A 125 -11.12 -5.91 -30.65
CA ARG A 125 -11.34 -7.08 -31.52
C ARG A 125 -12.01 -6.71 -32.83
N GLN A 126 -13.12 -5.98 -32.76
CA GLN A 126 -13.91 -5.60 -33.93
C GLN A 126 -13.34 -4.38 -34.63
N GLY A 127 -12.70 -3.49 -33.87
CA GLY A 127 -12.23 -2.20 -34.38
C GLY A 127 -13.36 -1.20 -34.57
N VAL A 128 -12.99 0.05 -34.81
CA VAL A 128 -13.88 1.18 -35.06
C VAL A 128 -13.68 1.63 -36.50
N GLN A 129 -14.77 1.68 -37.27
CA GLN A 129 -14.70 2.15 -38.65
C GLN A 129 -14.53 3.67 -38.69
N LEU A 130 -13.47 4.14 -39.34
CA LEU A 130 -13.22 5.54 -39.61
C LEU A 130 -14.05 6.02 -40.79
N GLN A 131 -14.23 7.34 -40.93
CA GLN A 131 -14.90 7.93 -42.10
C GLN A 131 -14.21 7.59 -43.43
N SER A 132 -12.93 7.25 -43.41
CA SER A 132 -12.18 6.76 -44.57
C SER A 132 -12.53 5.33 -44.99
N GLY A 133 -13.39 4.64 -44.24
CA GLY A 133 -13.68 3.21 -44.41
C GLY A 133 -12.63 2.27 -43.80
N GLN A 134 -11.52 2.80 -43.29
CA GLN A 134 -10.49 2.02 -42.61
C GLN A 134 -10.94 1.62 -41.21
N MET A 135 -10.52 0.44 -40.75
CA MET A 135 -10.75 -0.05 -39.39
C MET A 135 -9.57 0.32 -38.48
N LEU A 136 -9.87 0.88 -37.30
CA LEU A 136 -8.90 1.21 -36.26
C LEU A 136 -9.22 0.41 -34.99
N HIS A 137 -8.26 -0.35 -34.48
CA HIS A 137 -8.42 -1.19 -33.29
C HIS A 137 -7.89 -0.47 -32.07
N LEU A 138 -8.71 -0.30 -31.03
CA LEU A 138 -8.28 0.33 -29.78
C LEU A 138 -7.68 -0.73 -28.87
N VAL A 139 -6.38 -0.68 -28.62
CA VAL A 139 -5.66 -1.72 -27.86
C VAL A 139 -5.34 -1.21 -26.45
N PRO A 140 -6.00 -1.74 -25.39
CA PRO A 140 -5.66 -1.39 -24.03
C PRO A 140 -4.24 -1.85 -23.70
N VAL A 141 -3.36 -0.91 -23.34
CA VAL A 141 -1.96 -1.21 -22.96
C VAL A 141 -1.68 -0.97 -21.48
N GLY A 142 -2.65 -0.42 -20.74
CA GLY A 142 -2.49 -0.18 -19.31
C GLY A 142 -3.61 0.64 -18.68
N LEU A 143 -3.43 0.87 -17.38
CA LEU A 143 -4.31 1.65 -16.52
C LEU A 143 -3.62 2.94 -16.09
N LYS A 144 -4.39 4.02 -15.94
CA LYS A 144 -3.94 5.30 -15.40
C LYS A 144 -5.06 5.88 -14.54
N GLY A 145 -4.72 6.69 -13.54
CA GLY A 145 -5.73 7.38 -12.76
C GLY A 145 -5.14 8.11 -11.57
N ASP A 146 -6.02 8.69 -10.77
CA ASP A 146 -5.67 9.19 -9.44
C ASP A 146 -5.40 8.03 -8.46
N TRP A 147 -4.85 8.38 -7.29
CA TRP A 147 -4.48 7.36 -6.30
C TRP A 147 -5.70 6.58 -5.78
N SER A 148 -6.84 7.26 -5.63
CA SER A 148 -8.09 6.64 -5.17
C SER A 148 -8.55 5.56 -6.16
N PHE A 149 -8.61 5.88 -7.45
CA PHE A 149 -8.95 4.91 -8.49
C PHE A 149 -7.95 3.75 -8.54
N LEU A 150 -6.65 4.04 -8.53
CA LEU A 150 -5.63 3.00 -8.59
C LEU A 150 -5.68 2.06 -7.37
N ALA A 151 -5.94 2.59 -6.17
CA ALA A 151 -6.13 1.78 -4.97
C ALA A 151 -7.34 0.84 -5.11
N ILE A 152 -8.45 1.34 -5.68
CA ILE A 152 -9.63 0.52 -5.95
C ILE A 152 -9.31 -0.54 -7.01
N MET A 153 -8.62 -0.19 -8.11
CA MET A 153 -8.23 -1.17 -9.13
C MET A 153 -7.32 -2.27 -8.57
N VAL A 154 -6.35 -1.90 -7.73
CA VAL A 154 -5.50 -2.86 -7.04
C VAL A 154 -6.35 -3.78 -6.16
N TYR A 155 -7.30 -3.23 -5.38
CA TYR A 155 -8.24 -4.04 -4.61
C TYR A 155 -9.06 -5.00 -5.50
N PHE A 156 -9.57 -4.54 -6.64
CA PHE A 156 -10.32 -5.40 -7.56
C PHE A 156 -9.44 -6.50 -8.18
N LEU A 157 -8.24 -6.17 -8.65
CA LEU A 157 -7.30 -7.15 -9.20
C LEU A 157 -6.93 -8.22 -8.18
N ILE A 158 -6.80 -7.84 -6.91
CA ILE A 158 -6.56 -8.78 -5.81
C ILE A 158 -7.76 -9.71 -5.61
N ASN A 159 -8.97 -9.16 -5.51
CA ASN A 159 -10.14 -9.97 -5.12
C ASN A 159 -10.73 -10.77 -6.29
N TYR A 160 -10.60 -10.30 -7.53
CA TYR A 160 -11.19 -10.95 -8.70
C TYR A 160 -10.49 -12.28 -9.04
N ASP A 161 -9.19 -12.42 -8.74
CA ASP A 161 -8.42 -13.65 -9.03
C ASP A 161 -8.66 -14.78 -8.01
N SER A 162 -9.67 -14.64 -7.14
CA SER A 162 -10.01 -15.64 -6.13
C SER A 162 -11.21 -16.52 -6.49
N THR A 163 -11.83 -16.35 -7.66
CA THR A 163 -12.85 -17.30 -8.14
C THR A 163 -12.17 -18.58 -8.64
N PRO A 164 -12.46 -19.75 -8.04
CA PRO A 164 -11.82 -21.01 -8.37
C PRO A 164 -12.43 -21.59 -9.64
N GLU A 165 -12.11 -21.04 -10.80
CA GLU A 165 -12.49 -21.66 -12.08
C GLU A 165 -11.30 -22.34 -12.74
N GLY A 166 -11.01 -23.55 -12.23
CA GLY A 166 -10.84 -24.81 -12.99
C GLY A 166 -10.03 -24.85 -14.30
N THR A 167 -9.29 -23.81 -14.67
CA THR A 167 -8.61 -23.72 -15.97
C THR A 167 -7.14 -23.38 -15.76
N SER A 168 -6.30 -24.30 -16.22
CA SER A 168 -4.84 -24.27 -16.18
C SER A 168 -4.25 -23.21 -17.12
N GLY A 169 -4.59 -21.95 -16.90
CA GLY A 169 -3.99 -20.80 -17.58
C GLY A 169 -2.61 -20.45 -17.00
N PRO A 170 -1.75 -19.77 -17.77
CA PRO A 170 -0.45 -19.29 -17.30
C PRO A 170 -0.66 -18.36 -16.10
N ALA A 171 0.12 -18.57 -15.04
CA ALA A 171 0.01 -17.92 -13.74
C ALA A 171 -0.10 -16.39 -13.81
N VAL A 172 -1.34 -15.90 -13.88
CA VAL A 172 -1.68 -14.51 -13.57
C VAL A 172 -1.46 -14.33 -12.06
N LEU A 173 -1.07 -13.12 -11.67
CA LEU A 173 -0.73 -12.76 -10.29
C LEU A 173 -1.94 -12.95 -9.37
N SER A 174 -2.08 -14.14 -8.78
CA SER A 174 -3.11 -14.43 -7.78
C SER A 174 -3.11 -13.35 -6.70
N GLY A 175 -4.29 -12.84 -6.34
CA GLY A 175 -4.44 -11.77 -5.35
C GLY A 175 -3.72 -12.05 -4.03
N ASP A 176 -3.60 -13.34 -3.68
CA ASP A 176 -2.81 -13.83 -2.55
C ASP A 176 -1.34 -13.36 -2.63
N ARG A 177 -0.70 -13.43 -3.81
CA ARG A 177 0.69 -13.00 -3.98
C ARG A 177 0.86 -11.51 -3.79
N PHE A 178 -0.09 -10.69 -4.25
CA PHE A 178 0.00 -9.24 -4.05
C PHE A 178 -0.27 -8.86 -2.60
N MET A 179 -1.28 -9.47 -1.95
CA MET A 179 -1.52 -9.22 -0.53
C MET A 179 -0.35 -9.68 0.32
N ASP A 180 0.25 -10.83 0.02
CA ASP A 180 1.46 -11.28 0.68
C ASP A 180 2.65 -10.36 0.40
N PHE A 181 2.82 -9.91 -0.84
CA PHE A 181 3.82 -8.88 -1.16
C PHE A 181 3.60 -7.62 -0.33
N MET A 182 2.37 -7.09 -0.26
CA MET A 182 2.07 -5.89 0.52
C MET A 182 2.32 -6.10 2.01
N LYS A 183 1.89 -7.22 2.60
CA LYS A 183 2.15 -7.57 4.00
C LYS A 183 3.65 -7.54 4.32
N TRP A 184 4.47 -8.18 3.50
CA TRP A 184 5.92 -8.23 3.72
C TRP A 184 6.60 -6.91 3.40
N PHE A 185 6.19 -6.24 2.32
CA PHE A 185 6.72 -4.95 1.92
C PHE A 185 6.48 -3.90 3.00
N THR A 186 5.25 -3.77 3.52
CA THR A 186 4.94 -2.80 4.57
C THR A 186 5.67 -3.12 5.87
N LEU A 187 5.77 -4.40 6.26
CA LEU A 187 6.53 -4.80 7.45
C LEU A 187 8.03 -4.46 7.32
N ILE A 188 8.65 -4.82 6.19
CA ILE A 188 10.09 -4.53 5.94
C ILE A 188 10.32 -3.02 5.91
N TYR A 189 9.49 -2.28 5.16
CA TYR A 189 9.62 -0.83 5.02
C TYR A 189 9.47 -0.11 6.37
N THR A 190 8.42 -0.45 7.14
CA THR A 190 8.22 0.13 8.47
C THR A 190 9.33 -0.25 9.45
N SER A 191 9.87 -1.48 9.39
CA SER A 191 11.02 -1.90 10.21
C SER A 191 12.29 -1.10 9.90
N ILE A 192 12.59 -0.86 8.62
CA ILE A 192 13.74 -0.06 8.18
C ILE A 192 13.59 1.39 8.65
N LEU A 193 12.42 2.00 8.43
CA LEU A 193 12.13 3.37 8.88
C LEU A 193 12.25 3.49 10.40
N TRP A 194 11.81 2.48 11.13
CA TRP A 194 11.88 2.47 12.58
C TRP A 194 13.32 2.40 13.09
N LYS A 195 14.15 1.53 12.49
CA LYS A 195 15.58 1.49 12.75
C LYS A 195 16.27 2.82 12.42
N ALA A 196 15.91 3.45 11.30
CA ALA A 196 16.44 4.75 10.91
C ALA A 196 16.08 5.84 11.92
N LEU A 197 14.83 5.86 12.40
CA LEU A 197 14.35 6.81 13.40
C LEU A 197 15.06 6.63 14.76
N VAL A 198 15.25 5.39 15.20
CA VAL A 198 16.00 5.07 16.42
C VAL A 198 17.45 5.52 16.29
N SER A 199 18.08 5.22 15.16
CA SER A 199 19.48 5.61 14.88
C SER A 199 19.62 7.13 14.84
N TRP A 200 18.70 7.82 14.17
CA TRP A 200 18.67 9.29 14.14
C TRP A 200 18.50 9.88 15.54
N SER A 201 17.63 9.29 16.37
CA SER A 201 17.43 9.73 17.75
C SER A 201 18.66 9.55 18.64
N LEU A 202 19.49 8.55 18.35
CA LEU A 202 20.75 8.30 19.06
C LEU A 202 21.86 9.25 18.59
N ILE A 203 21.95 9.51 17.28
CA ILE A 203 22.99 10.36 16.68
C ILE A 203 22.73 11.85 16.94
N THR A 204 21.45 12.24 16.99
CA THR A 204 21.03 13.65 17.14
C THR A 204 20.10 13.79 18.35
N PRO A 205 20.65 13.86 19.58
CA PRO A 205 19.84 13.97 20.80
C PRO A 205 19.06 15.28 20.88
N THR A 206 19.60 16.35 20.29
CA THR A 206 19.01 17.69 20.26
C THR A 206 18.87 18.14 18.80
N ALA A 207 17.64 18.34 18.35
CA ALA A 207 17.35 18.94 17.05
C ALA A 207 16.66 20.30 17.18
N ALA A 208 16.60 21.05 16.08
CA ALA A 208 15.79 22.26 16.01
C ALA A 208 14.31 21.95 16.33
N PRO A 209 13.54 22.89 16.92
CA PRO A 209 12.17 22.63 17.37
C PRO A 209 11.25 22.03 16.30
N TRP A 210 11.29 22.57 15.07
CA TRP A 210 10.48 22.06 13.95
C TRP A 210 10.86 20.62 13.56
N LEU A 211 12.14 20.26 13.71
CA LEU A 211 12.64 18.92 13.38
C LEU A 211 12.24 17.91 14.47
N GLU A 212 12.20 18.34 15.73
CA GLU A 212 11.64 17.53 16.83
C GLU A 212 10.14 17.25 16.64
N GLU A 213 9.39 18.20 16.10
CA GLU A 213 7.99 18.01 15.74
C GLU A 213 7.84 16.98 14.61
N VAL A 214 8.61 17.13 13.52
CA VAL A 214 8.64 16.16 12.40
C VAL A 214 9.00 14.75 12.91
N LYS A 215 10.02 14.65 13.77
CA LYS A 215 10.44 13.39 14.40
C LYS A 215 9.33 12.77 15.25
N THR A 216 8.53 13.59 15.94
CA THR A 216 7.36 13.13 16.73
C THR A 216 6.28 12.52 15.84
N TRP A 217 5.94 13.20 14.74
CA TRP A 217 4.98 12.69 13.76
C TRP A 217 5.46 11.41 13.09
N TRP A 218 6.73 11.36 12.68
CA TRP A 218 7.35 10.17 12.11
C TRP A 218 7.32 9.00 13.11
N ALA A 219 7.64 9.24 14.38
CA ALA A 219 7.56 8.24 15.42
C ALA A 219 6.14 7.67 15.56
N ALA A 220 5.14 8.53 15.60
CA ALA A 220 3.75 8.11 15.71
C ALA A 220 3.30 7.29 14.49
N VAL A 221 3.56 7.77 13.27
CA VAL A 221 3.14 7.11 12.02
C VAL A 221 3.84 5.77 11.83
N VAL A 222 5.17 5.74 11.92
CA VAL A 222 5.96 4.52 11.68
C VAL A 222 5.73 3.50 12.79
N GLY A 223 5.68 3.93 14.06
CA GLY A 223 5.45 3.03 15.19
C GLY A 223 4.06 2.40 15.19
N THR A 224 3.04 3.18 14.84
CA THR A 224 1.66 2.66 14.70
C THR A 224 1.56 1.73 13.50
N ALA A 225 2.15 2.09 12.35
CA ALA A 225 2.13 1.24 11.16
C ALA A 225 2.86 -0.10 11.41
N PHE A 226 4.01 -0.08 12.09
CA PHE A 226 4.73 -1.30 12.48
C PHE A 226 3.87 -2.19 13.39
N PHE A 227 3.21 -1.60 14.41
CA PHE A 227 2.30 -2.31 15.30
C PHE A 227 1.13 -2.99 14.55
N VAL A 228 0.51 -2.30 13.60
CA VAL A 228 -0.56 -2.88 12.77
C VAL A 228 -0.01 -4.01 11.89
N ASN A 229 1.15 -3.80 11.25
CA ASN A 229 1.76 -4.81 10.38
C ASN A 229 2.09 -6.10 11.13
N ILE A 230 2.58 -6.05 12.38
CA ILE A 230 2.85 -7.28 13.14
C ILE A 230 1.57 -8.06 13.47
N HIS A 231 0.41 -7.41 13.64
CA HIS A 231 -0.88 -8.11 13.80
C HIS A 231 -1.28 -8.83 12.52
N VAL A 232 -1.17 -8.12 11.39
CA VAL A 232 -1.56 -8.67 10.08
C VAL A 232 -0.65 -9.84 9.68
N VAL A 233 0.66 -9.69 9.82
CA VAL A 233 1.63 -10.71 9.40
C VAL A 233 1.59 -11.94 10.30
N LEU A 234 1.50 -11.75 11.63
CA LEU A 234 1.44 -12.87 12.57
C LEU A 234 0.01 -13.42 12.75
N GLN A 235 -1.00 -12.74 12.20
CA GLN A 235 -2.42 -13.06 12.33
C GLN A 235 -2.88 -13.11 13.81
N VAL A 236 -2.29 -12.27 14.66
CA VAL A 236 -2.69 -12.12 16.07
C VAL A 236 -3.87 -11.14 16.14
N PRO A 237 -4.95 -11.45 16.87
CA PRO A 237 -5.10 -12.54 17.86
C PRO A 237 -5.73 -13.84 17.33
N PHE A 238 -5.88 -14.01 16.02
CA PHE A 238 -6.67 -15.10 15.42
C PHE A 238 -5.91 -16.42 15.22
N THR A 239 -4.59 -16.44 15.43
CA THR A 239 -3.76 -17.65 15.28
C THR A 239 -3.68 -18.46 16.58
N ALA A 240 -3.68 -19.80 16.45
CA ALA A 240 -3.40 -20.72 17.56
C ALA A 240 -1.90 -21.08 17.67
N GLU A 241 -1.07 -20.70 16.70
CA GLU A 241 0.34 -21.09 16.65
C GLU A 241 1.18 -20.37 17.71
N ILE A 242 1.68 -21.12 18.70
CA ILE A 242 2.43 -20.57 19.85
C ILE A 242 3.64 -19.73 19.41
N TRP A 243 4.39 -20.18 18.40
CA TRP A 243 5.59 -19.45 17.96
C TRP A 243 5.26 -18.03 17.47
N ARG A 244 4.08 -17.83 16.85
CA ARG A 244 3.64 -16.50 16.40
C ARG A 244 3.37 -15.57 17.57
N TRP A 245 2.78 -16.09 18.64
CA TRP A 245 2.57 -15.36 19.89
C TRP A 245 3.89 -14.99 20.58
N VAL A 246 4.88 -15.90 20.56
CA VAL A 246 6.22 -15.60 21.09
C VAL A 246 6.90 -14.50 20.27
N VAL A 247 6.89 -14.58 18.94
CA VAL A 247 7.45 -13.55 18.07
C VAL A 247 6.72 -12.22 18.28
N TYR A 248 5.39 -12.23 18.36
CA TYR A 248 4.58 -11.04 18.61
C TYR A 248 4.96 -10.36 19.94
N ALA A 249 5.09 -11.13 21.03
CA ALA A 249 5.48 -10.61 22.34
C ALA A 249 6.88 -9.95 22.31
N LEU A 250 7.84 -10.59 21.63
CA LEU A 250 9.18 -10.03 21.45
C LEU A 250 9.16 -8.73 20.64
N LEU A 251 8.38 -8.66 19.56
CA LEU A 251 8.27 -7.45 18.73
C LEU A 251 7.53 -6.32 19.45
N ALA A 252 6.49 -6.62 20.23
CA ALA A 252 5.79 -5.64 21.06
C ALA A 252 6.71 -5.05 22.14
N LEU A 253 7.50 -5.90 22.81
CA LEU A 253 8.50 -5.47 23.78
C LEU A 253 9.60 -4.63 23.11
N LEU A 254 10.11 -5.09 21.97
CA LEU A 254 11.10 -4.35 21.19
C LEU A 254 10.56 -2.96 20.81
N GLN A 255 9.30 -2.86 20.39
CA GLN A 255 8.64 -1.60 20.11
C GLN A 255 8.62 -0.67 21.32
N MET A 256 8.30 -1.17 22.53
CA MET A 256 8.37 -0.36 23.76
C MET A 256 9.79 0.17 24.02
N LEU A 257 10.81 -0.70 23.88
CA LEU A 257 12.21 -0.33 24.09
C LEU A 257 12.68 0.74 23.10
N MET A 258 12.37 0.56 21.81
CA MET A 258 12.69 1.54 20.77
C MET A 258 11.97 2.89 21.02
N SER A 259 10.73 2.84 21.51
CA SER A 259 9.97 4.04 21.86
C SER A 259 10.58 4.80 23.05
N ALA A 260 11.18 4.10 24.00
CA ALA A 260 11.92 4.71 25.11
C ALA A 260 13.16 5.46 24.63
N VAL A 261 13.84 4.94 23.59
CA VAL A 261 15.00 5.59 22.95
C VAL A 261 14.59 6.86 22.19
N VAL A 262 13.50 6.78 21.41
CA VAL A 262 12.97 7.94 20.65
C VAL A 262 12.28 8.95 21.58
N GLN A 263 11.98 8.56 22.83
CA GLN A 263 11.30 9.35 23.85
C GLN A 263 9.92 9.84 23.38
N ARG A 264 9.12 8.96 22.78
CA ARG A 264 7.78 9.29 22.26
C ARG A 264 6.71 8.35 22.81
N THR A 265 5.58 8.93 23.21
CA THR A 265 4.51 8.23 23.93
C THR A 265 3.69 7.31 23.04
N VAL A 266 3.29 7.75 21.84
CA VAL A 266 2.39 6.96 20.96
C VAL A 266 2.93 5.55 20.70
N PRO A 267 4.18 5.37 20.28
CA PRO A 267 4.70 4.03 19.95
C PRO A 267 4.91 3.17 21.20
N MET A 268 5.16 3.79 22.35
CA MET A 268 5.24 3.13 23.66
C MET A 268 3.87 2.58 24.07
N VAL A 269 2.80 3.37 23.89
CA VAL A 269 1.41 2.94 24.14
C VAL A 269 1.04 1.76 23.24
N MET A 270 1.42 1.79 21.96
CA MET A 270 1.18 0.66 21.04
C MET A 270 1.89 -0.62 21.52
N GLY A 271 3.15 -0.53 21.93
CA GLY A 271 3.86 -1.67 22.52
C GLY A 271 3.19 -2.20 23.79
N ALA A 272 2.68 -1.30 24.65
CA ALA A 272 1.94 -1.68 25.86
C ALA A 272 0.58 -2.36 25.54
N LEU A 273 -0.12 -1.89 24.50
CA LEU A 273 -1.32 -2.58 23.99
C LEU A 273 -0.98 -3.99 23.49
N GLY A 274 0.16 -4.15 22.80
CA GLY A 274 0.64 -5.47 22.40
C GLY A 274 0.92 -6.40 23.60
N ALA A 275 1.57 -5.88 24.64
CA ALA A 275 1.78 -6.63 25.88
C ALA A 275 0.46 -7.03 26.54
N PHE A 276 -0.56 -6.15 26.52
CA PHE A 276 -1.90 -6.47 27.01
C PHE A 276 -2.57 -7.59 26.20
N VAL A 277 -2.45 -7.58 24.86
CA VAL A 277 -2.96 -8.66 24.00
C VAL A 277 -2.30 -10.02 24.31
N VAL A 278 -0.99 -10.02 24.63
CA VAL A 278 -0.27 -11.24 25.05
C VAL A 278 -0.75 -11.72 26.43
N ALA A 279 -0.88 -10.80 27.39
CA ALA A 279 -1.36 -11.09 28.74
C ALA A 279 -2.77 -11.72 28.68
N TRP A 280 -3.66 -11.12 27.90
CA TRP A 280 -4.99 -11.66 27.61
C TRP A 280 -4.97 -13.09 27.08
N LYS A 281 -4.07 -13.43 26.14
CA LYS A 281 -3.90 -14.80 25.64
C LYS A 281 -3.40 -15.75 26.72
N ILE A 282 -2.43 -15.34 27.52
CA ILE A 282 -1.91 -16.14 28.64
C ILE A 282 -3.02 -16.43 29.63
N GLY A 283 -3.82 -15.43 30.01
CA GLY A 283 -4.96 -15.61 30.90
C GLY A 283 -5.98 -16.62 30.38
N PHE A 284 -6.24 -16.64 29.07
CA PHE A 284 -7.09 -17.65 28.45
C PHE A 284 -6.50 -19.06 28.51
N GLU A 285 -5.23 -19.23 28.11
CA GLU A 285 -4.54 -20.53 28.11
C GLU A 285 -4.40 -21.11 29.52
N VAL A 286 -4.06 -20.27 30.50
CA VAL A 286 -3.96 -20.70 31.91
C VAL A 286 -5.33 -21.12 32.45
N SER A 287 -6.38 -20.35 32.16
CA SER A 287 -7.74 -20.66 32.60
C SER A 287 -8.27 -21.96 31.98
N GLU A 288 -7.95 -22.23 30.71
CA GLU A 288 -8.28 -23.49 30.04
C GLU A 288 -7.49 -24.67 30.61
N ALA A 289 -6.19 -24.51 30.88
CA ALA A 289 -5.34 -25.55 31.44
C ALA A 289 -5.75 -26.00 32.84
N LEU A 290 -6.39 -25.13 33.63
CA LEU A 290 -6.85 -25.43 34.99
C LEU A 290 -8.17 -26.23 35.03
N GLN A 291 -8.82 -26.48 33.89
CA GLN A 291 -10.02 -27.32 33.76
C GLN A 291 -11.13 -27.05 34.80
N PHE A 292 -11.49 -25.78 35.01
CA PHE A 292 -12.59 -25.45 35.94
C PHE A 292 -13.91 -26.09 35.48
N GLY A 293 -14.63 -26.71 36.41
CA GLY A 293 -15.82 -27.52 36.11
C GLY A 293 -17.03 -26.74 35.57
N SER A 294 -16.99 -25.40 35.56
CA SER A 294 -18.05 -24.56 34.99
C SER A 294 -17.45 -23.39 34.19
N ARG A 295 -18.14 -22.99 33.11
CA ARG A 295 -17.72 -21.88 32.23
C ARG A 295 -17.69 -20.54 32.96
N GLU A 296 -18.58 -20.36 33.93
CA GLU A 296 -18.66 -19.15 34.75
C GLU A 296 -17.40 -18.98 35.60
N VAL A 297 -16.93 -20.06 36.23
CA VAL A 297 -15.68 -20.05 37.01
C VAL A 297 -14.47 -19.81 36.10
N GLN A 298 -14.48 -20.37 34.89
CA GLN A 298 -13.44 -20.13 33.90
C GLN A 298 -13.36 -18.63 33.53
N TYR A 299 -14.49 -17.99 33.21
CA TYR A 299 -14.50 -16.55 32.90
C TYR A 299 -14.08 -15.69 34.09
N LEU A 300 -14.58 -15.97 35.30
CA LEU A 300 -14.17 -15.27 36.51
C LEU A 300 -12.66 -15.39 36.77
N THR A 301 -12.10 -16.57 36.55
CA THR A 301 -10.67 -16.81 36.70
C THR A 301 -9.86 -16.06 35.65
N THR A 302 -10.31 -16.09 34.38
CA THR A 302 -9.68 -15.31 33.30
C THR A 302 -9.69 -13.81 33.62
N PHE A 303 -10.80 -13.25 34.10
CA PHE A 303 -10.87 -11.85 34.53
C PHE A 303 -9.97 -11.55 35.72
N ALA A 304 -9.86 -12.46 36.70
CA ALA A 304 -8.96 -12.30 37.83
C ALA A 304 -7.49 -12.29 37.39
N ILE A 305 -7.10 -13.19 36.49
CA ILE A 305 -5.75 -13.24 35.92
C ILE A 305 -5.44 -11.95 35.16
N ILE A 306 -6.30 -11.53 34.23
CA ILE A 306 -6.13 -10.29 33.47
C ILE A 306 -6.07 -9.08 34.42
N GLY A 307 -6.89 -9.06 35.48
CA GLY A 307 -6.86 -8.00 36.49
C GLY A 307 -5.53 -7.93 37.22
N LEU A 308 -4.98 -9.06 37.66
CA LEU A 308 -3.67 -9.15 38.31
C LEU A 308 -2.53 -8.75 37.36
N GLU A 309 -2.58 -9.20 36.10
CA GLU A 309 -1.63 -8.81 35.06
C GLU A 309 -1.70 -7.31 34.79
N GLY A 310 -2.91 -6.73 34.71
CA GLY A 310 -3.12 -5.29 34.56
C GLY A 310 -2.49 -4.49 35.70
N VAL A 311 -2.67 -4.93 36.94
CA VAL A 311 -1.97 -4.34 38.10
C VAL A 311 -0.46 -4.46 37.94
N GLY A 312 0.04 -5.62 37.51
CA GLY A 312 1.46 -5.83 37.22
C GLY A 312 2.02 -4.87 36.17
N ILE A 313 1.31 -4.65 35.06
CA ILE A 313 1.67 -3.71 34.01
C ILE A 313 1.72 -2.28 34.55
N ILE A 314 0.73 -1.87 35.36
CA ILE A 314 0.71 -0.53 35.98
C ILE A 314 1.90 -0.34 36.91
N LEU A 315 2.20 -1.33 37.77
CA LEU A 315 3.34 -1.28 38.68
C LEU A 315 4.66 -1.24 37.89
N ALA A 316 4.79 -2.00 36.81
CA ALA A 316 5.95 -1.98 35.92
C ALA A 316 6.09 -0.61 35.23
N ALA A 317 5.00 0.01 34.80
CA ALA A 317 5.01 1.35 34.21
C ALA A 317 5.44 2.43 35.23
N ILE A 318 4.97 2.34 36.49
CA ILE A 318 5.41 3.23 37.57
C ILE A 318 6.89 3.01 37.88
N ALA A 319 7.33 1.76 37.99
CA ALA A 319 8.73 1.41 38.23
C ALA A 319 9.64 1.89 37.09
N PHE A 320 9.18 1.78 35.85
CA PHE A 320 9.84 2.33 34.66
C PHE A 320 9.90 3.85 34.72
N ALA A 321 8.80 4.54 35.03
CA ALA A 321 8.77 5.99 35.14
C ALA A 321 9.75 6.51 36.22
N ARG A 322 9.82 5.83 37.36
CA ARG A 322 10.76 6.15 38.46
C ARG A 322 12.22 5.93 38.07
N ASN A 323 12.51 4.97 37.20
CA ASN A 323 13.87 4.63 36.76
C ASN A 323 14.13 4.99 35.29
N ARG A 324 13.34 5.91 34.73
CA ARG A 324 13.33 6.18 33.28
C ARG A 324 14.71 6.54 32.77
N ASP A 325 15.40 7.42 33.47
CA ASP A 325 16.73 7.89 33.06
C ASP A 325 17.74 6.74 33.09
N LYS A 326 17.74 5.93 34.16
CA LYS A 326 18.61 4.73 34.27
C LYS A 326 18.34 3.72 33.16
N VAL A 327 17.07 3.47 32.84
CA VAL A 327 16.70 2.54 31.76
C VAL A 327 17.12 3.13 30.41
N GLN A 328 16.92 4.43 30.18
CA GLN A 328 17.37 5.09 28.95
C GLN A 328 18.88 5.03 28.80
N ASP A 329 19.64 5.29 29.86
CA ASP A 329 21.10 5.22 29.86
C ASP A 329 21.59 3.79 29.62
N TRP A 330 20.94 2.81 30.23
CA TRP A 330 21.24 1.39 30.01
C TRP A 330 20.97 0.97 28.56
N VAL A 331 19.80 1.31 28.00
CA VAL A 331 19.46 1.00 26.60
C VAL A 331 20.41 1.71 25.64
N ARG A 332 20.75 2.98 25.91
CA ARG A 332 21.75 3.72 25.12
C ARG A 332 23.11 3.06 25.19
N GLY A 333 23.54 2.60 26.37
CA GLY A 333 24.80 1.87 26.55
C GLY A 333 24.84 0.56 25.76
N LEU A 334 23.71 -0.15 25.69
CA LEU A 334 23.61 -1.40 24.93
C LEU A 334 23.64 -1.19 23.41
N LEU A 335 23.07 -0.07 22.93
CA LEU A 335 23.01 0.25 21.50
C LEU A 335 24.25 1.01 20.97
N CYS A 336 24.94 1.76 21.82
CA CYS A 336 26.12 2.53 21.44
C CYS A 336 27.41 1.75 21.74
N CYS A 337 27.90 0.97 20.76
CA CYS A 337 29.22 0.36 20.87
C CYS A 337 30.32 1.44 20.84
N GLY A 338 30.95 1.74 21.98
CA GLY A 338 32.35 2.23 22.09
C GLY A 338 32.63 3.74 22.06
N PRO A 339 32.64 4.45 20.91
CA PRO A 339 33.19 5.82 20.85
C PRO A 339 32.27 6.97 21.29
N CYS A 340 30.94 6.79 21.36
CA CYS A 340 30.01 7.90 21.57
C CYS A 340 30.01 8.52 22.97
N GLN A 341 30.61 7.88 23.99
CA GLN A 341 30.58 8.39 25.36
C GLN A 341 31.56 9.55 25.65
N LYS A 342 32.51 9.85 24.76
CA LYS A 342 33.60 10.80 25.05
C LYS A 342 33.29 12.29 24.85
N LYS A 343 32.10 12.69 24.37
CA LYS A 343 31.85 14.07 23.88
C LYS A 343 30.93 14.95 24.73
N THR A 344 30.44 14.48 25.88
CA THR A 344 29.42 15.21 26.66
C THR A 344 29.82 15.57 28.09
N GLN A 345 31.08 15.42 28.49
CA GLN A 345 31.52 16.14 29.69
C GLN A 345 31.80 17.59 29.31
N PRO A 346 31.07 18.58 29.88
CA PRO A 346 31.48 19.96 29.77
C PRO A 346 32.88 20.08 30.39
N GLU A 347 33.84 20.62 29.65
CA GLU A 347 35.09 21.10 30.25
C GLU A 347 34.72 22.28 31.14
N ASP A 348 34.82 22.09 32.45
CA ASP A 348 34.63 23.13 33.48
C ASP A 348 35.70 24.23 33.39
#